data_AF-A0A0D7A172-F1
#
_entry.id   AF-A0A0D7A172-F1
#
_cell.length_a   1.000
_cell.length_b   1.000
_cell.length_c   1.000
_cell.angle_alpha   90.00
_cell.angle_beta   90.00
_cell.angle_gamma   90.00
#
_symmetry.space_group_name_H-M   'P 1'
#
loop_
_entity.id
_entity.type
_entity.pdbx_description
1 polymer ?
#
loop_
_entity_poly.entity_id
_entity_poly.type
_entity_poly.pdbx_seq_one_letter_code
_entity_poly.pdbx_strand_id
1 'polypeptide(L)'
;MSPEHKNFAAQTELLNNLRRDISEMDAKILHDEASVGDFKRTSAKAFLSIKFGGLLELSEKGVIVAEYGNLITAEIPEETTPPGGQRSWYRGQPTVEQMVSEATRALSDVTFNAGPFRPAHATHNPAAQQSEVSTT
;
A
#
# COMPACT_ATOMS: atom_id res chain seq x y z
N MET A 1 63.08 -35.01 23.28
CA MET A 1 61.80 -34.34 23.00
C MET A 1 61.11 -35.12 21.88
N SER A 2 60.14 -35.97 22.23
CA SER A 2 59.51 -36.91 21.28
C SER A 2 58.63 -36.17 20.25
N PRO A 3 58.64 -36.57 18.97
CA PRO A 3 57.88 -35.92 17.87
C PRO A 3 56.36 -35.89 18.08
N GLU A 4 55.81 -36.76 18.92
CA GLU A 4 54.37 -36.81 19.25
C GLU A 4 53.89 -35.55 19.99
N HIS A 5 54.71 -34.94 20.84
CA HIS A 5 54.36 -33.70 21.54
C HIS A 5 54.28 -32.48 20.61
N LYS A 6 54.97 -32.53 19.46
CA LYS A 6 54.94 -31.47 18.45
C LYS A 6 53.63 -31.48 17.65
N ASN A 7 53.06 -32.66 17.44
CA ASN A 7 51.76 -32.84 16.79
C ASN A 7 50.61 -32.39 17.71
N PHE A 8 50.73 -32.65 19.02
CA PHE A 8 49.74 -32.21 20.01
C PHE A 8 49.63 -30.69 20.15
N ALA A 9 50.78 -29.99 20.16
CA ALA A 9 50.80 -28.53 20.19
C ALA A 9 50.14 -27.92 18.94
N ALA A 10 50.44 -28.45 17.75
CA ALA A 10 49.84 -28.01 16.49
C ALA A 10 48.32 -28.27 16.43
N GLN A 11 47.85 -29.42 16.95
CA GLN A 11 46.42 -29.72 17.04
C GLN A 11 45.69 -28.80 18.04
N THR A 12 46.34 -28.44 19.15
CA THR A 12 45.79 -27.51 20.13
C THR A 12 45.66 -26.09 19.57
N GLU A 13 46.68 -25.64 18.82
CA GLU A 13 46.65 -24.36 18.11
C GLU A 13 45.53 -24.31 17.05
N LEU A 14 45.41 -25.38 16.24
CA LEU A 14 44.31 -25.51 15.28
C LEU A 14 42.93 -25.45 15.94
N LEU A 15 42.75 -26.14 17.07
CA LEU A 15 41.50 -26.11 17.82
C LEU A 15 41.17 -24.67 18.29
N ASN A 16 42.15 -23.96 18.82
CA ASN A 16 41.96 -22.59 19.28
C ASN A 16 41.62 -21.63 18.13
N ASN A 17 42.25 -21.81 16.97
CA ASN A 17 41.91 -21.05 15.77
C ASN A 17 40.48 -21.35 15.31
N LEU A 18 40.08 -22.62 15.22
CA LEU A 18 38.72 -22.99 14.87
C LEU A 18 37.67 -22.44 15.85
N ARG A 19 37.96 -22.41 17.16
CA ARG A 19 37.06 -21.80 18.16
C ARG A 19 36.91 -20.30 17.95
N ARG A 20 38.01 -19.62 17.59
CA ARG A 20 37.98 -18.19 17.27
C ARG A 20 37.17 -17.93 16.01
N ASP A 21 37.39 -18.73 14.96
CA ASP A 21 36.68 -18.63 13.69
C ASP A 21 35.18 -18.89 13.86
N ILE A 22 34.80 -19.89 14.66
CA ILE A 22 33.39 -20.14 15.03
C ILE A 22 32.79 -18.93 15.73
N SER A 23 33.49 -18.36 16.72
CA SER A 23 32.99 -17.20 17.46
C SER A 23 32.83 -15.97 16.56
N GLU A 24 33.75 -15.78 15.61
CA GLU A 24 33.68 -14.70 14.61
C GLU A 24 32.53 -14.93 13.62
N MET A 25 32.32 -16.17 13.18
CA MET A 25 31.20 -16.53 12.31
C MET A 25 29.86 -16.34 13.01
N ASP A 26 29.72 -16.73 14.27
CA ASP A 26 28.48 -16.56 15.04
C ASP A 26 28.12 -15.08 15.16
N ALA A 27 29.10 -14.21 15.40
CA ALA A 27 28.89 -12.76 15.43
C ALA A 27 28.40 -12.21 14.07
N LYS A 28 28.96 -12.71 12.96
CA LYS A 28 28.52 -12.34 11.60
C LYS A 28 27.09 -12.83 11.31
N ILE A 29 26.77 -14.07 11.70
CA ILE A 29 25.43 -14.64 11.53
C ILE A 29 24.39 -13.78 12.26
N LEU A 30 24.63 -13.42 13.52
CA LEU A 30 23.70 -12.58 14.29
C LEU A 30 23.48 -11.20 13.64
N HIS A 31 24.54 -10.61 13.11
CA HIS A 31 24.46 -9.34 12.38
C HIS A 31 23.62 -9.48 11.10
N ASP A 32 23.89 -10.51 10.31
CA ASP A 32 23.23 -10.74 9.04
C ASP A 32 21.74 -11.09 9.24
N GLU A 33 21.41 -11.86 10.28
CA GLU A 33 20.03 -12.16 10.66
C GLU A 33 19.24 -10.89 11.01
N ALA A 34 19.84 -9.99 11.79
CA ALA A 34 19.23 -8.69 12.11
C ALA A 34 19.01 -7.85 10.84
N SER A 35 20.03 -7.74 9.99
CA SER A 35 19.98 -7.02 8.72
C SER A 35 18.89 -7.56 7.78
N VAL A 36 18.80 -8.88 7.66
CA VAL A 36 17.75 -9.54 6.87
C VAL A 36 16.36 -9.29 7.47
N GLY A 37 16.24 -9.29 8.80
CA GLY A 37 15.00 -8.96 9.50
C GLY A 37 14.51 -7.54 9.17
N ASP A 38 15.40 -6.55 9.24
CA ASP A 38 15.09 -5.15 8.94
C ASP A 38 14.80 -4.91 7.46
N PHE A 39 15.54 -5.58 6.57
CA PHE A 39 15.28 -5.55 5.13
C PHE A 39 13.88 -6.08 4.81
N LYS A 40 13.48 -7.22 5.40
CA LYS A 40 12.13 -7.79 5.22
C LYS A 40 11.05 -6.82 5.69
N ARG A 41 11.20 -6.21 6.87
CA ARG A 41 10.21 -5.24 7.40
C ARG A 41 10.08 -4.02 6.51
N THR A 42 11.21 -3.43 6.11
CA THR A 42 11.24 -2.23 5.27
C THR A 42 10.66 -2.49 3.89
N SER A 43 11.04 -3.61 3.27
CA SER A 43 10.54 -4.02 1.96
C SER A 43 9.06 -4.35 2.00
N ALA A 44 8.59 -5.09 3.02
CA ALA A 44 7.18 -5.40 3.19
C ALA A 44 6.34 -4.14 3.38
N LYS A 45 6.82 -3.20 4.21
CA LYS A 45 6.15 -1.90 4.42
C LYS A 45 6.04 -1.12 3.12
N ALA A 46 7.15 -0.95 2.40
CA ALA A 46 7.17 -0.22 1.13
C ALA A 46 6.25 -0.87 0.08
N PHE A 47 6.33 -2.19 -0.07
CA PHE A 47 5.52 -2.95 -1.00
C PHE A 47 4.02 -2.81 -0.70
N LEU A 48 3.62 -3.01 0.56
CA LEU A 48 2.21 -2.92 0.96
C LEU A 48 1.69 -1.48 0.86
N SER A 49 2.49 -0.47 1.22
CA SER A 49 2.12 0.94 1.04
C SER A 49 1.78 1.26 -0.42
N ILE A 50 2.61 0.81 -1.36
CA ILE A 50 2.36 1.04 -2.79
C ILE A 50 1.14 0.25 -3.26
N LYS A 51 1.04 -1.04 -2.88
CA LYS A 51 -0.07 -1.91 -3.29
C LYS A 51 -1.42 -1.39 -2.83
N PHE A 52 -1.53 -0.99 -1.57
CA PHE A 52 -2.79 -0.49 -1.02
C PHE A 52 -3.06 0.96 -1.43
N GLY A 53 -2.04 1.80 -1.58
CA GLY A 53 -2.20 3.14 -2.17
C GLY A 53 -2.77 3.08 -3.59
N GLY A 54 -2.28 2.14 -4.41
CA GLY A 54 -2.77 1.96 -5.78
C GLY A 54 -4.17 1.36 -5.83
N LEU A 55 -4.48 0.44 -4.91
CA LEU A 55 -5.83 -0.11 -4.79
C LEU A 55 -6.84 0.97 -4.36
N LEU A 56 -6.44 1.88 -3.46
CA LEU A 56 -7.29 2.99 -3.04
C LEU A 56 -7.59 3.92 -4.22
N GLU A 57 -6.56 4.36 -4.95
CA GLU A 57 -6.73 5.20 -6.15
C GLU A 57 -7.61 4.54 -7.21
N LEU A 58 -7.38 3.24 -7.49
CA LEU A 58 -8.21 2.47 -8.41
C LEU A 58 -9.66 2.41 -7.94
N SER A 59 -9.89 2.21 -6.64
CA SER A 59 -11.24 2.12 -6.08
C SER A 59 -11.98 3.46 -6.18
N GLU A 60 -11.29 4.57 -5.91
CA GLU A 60 -11.85 5.92 -6.03
C GLU A 60 -12.23 6.24 -7.48
N LYS A 61 -11.36 5.94 -8.44
CA LYS A 61 -11.68 6.03 -9.87
C LYS A 61 -12.86 5.13 -10.25
N GLY A 62 -12.93 3.93 -9.67
CA GLY A 62 -14.03 3.00 -9.85
C GLY A 62 -15.37 3.54 -9.38
N VAL A 63 -15.40 4.25 -8.23
CA VAL A 63 -16.61 4.92 -7.73
C VAL A 63 -17.07 5.99 -8.72
N ILE A 64 -16.16 6.87 -9.16
CA ILE A 64 -16.49 7.92 -10.15
C ILE A 64 -17.10 7.30 -11.42
N VAL A 65 -16.46 6.28 -11.99
CA VAL A 65 -16.96 5.61 -13.20
C VAL A 65 -18.32 4.97 -12.97
N ALA A 66 -18.55 4.34 -11.82
CA ALA A 66 -19.82 3.72 -11.50
C ALA A 66 -20.95 4.74 -11.33
N GLU A 67 -20.69 5.86 -10.65
CA GLU A 67 -21.66 6.94 -10.45
C GLU A 67 -22.08 7.58 -11.78
N TYR A 68 -21.12 8.01 -12.60
CA TYR A 68 -21.41 8.60 -13.91
C TYR A 68 -22.01 7.57 -14.88
N GLY A 69 -21.57 6.30 -14.83
CA GLY A 69 -22.17 5.23 -15.63
C GLY A 69 -23.64 5.00 -15.30
N ASN A 70 -24.01 5.09 -14.02
CA ASN A 70 -25.40 5.00 -13.59
C ASN A 70 -26.22 6.20 -14.08
N LEU A 71 -25.68 7.42 -13.99
CA LEU A 71 -26.33 8.63 -14.50
C LEU A 71 -26.56 8.56 -16.03
N ILE A 72 -25.56 8.09 -16.79
CA ILE A 72 -25.69 7.91 -18.25
C ILE A 72 -26.76 6.87 -18.59
N THR A 73 -26.85 5.79 -17.81
CA THR A 73 -27.87 4.76 -18.02
C THR A 73 -29.28 5.30 -17.84
N ALA A 74 -29.47 6.28 -16.94
CA ALA A 74 -30.76 6.94 -16.72
C ALA A 74 -31.26 7.76 -17.93
N GLU A 75 -30.38 8.12 -18.88
CA GLU A 75 -30.76 8.83 -20.12
C GLU A 75 -31.39 7.91 -21.18
N ILE A 76 -31.41 6.58 -20.96
CA ILE A 76 -31.99 5.64 -21.90
C ILE A 76 -33.53 5.73 -21.80
N PRO A 77 -34.25 6.07 -22.89
CA PRO A 77 -35.70 6.14 -22.86
C PRO A 77 -36.32 4.74 -22.73
N GLU A 78 -37.08 4.54 -21.67
CA GLU A 78 -37.81 3.29 -21.35
C GLU A 78 -39.29 3.32 -21.79
N GLU A 79 -39.69 4.35 -22.54
CA GLU A 79 -41.07 4.48 -23.03
C GLU A 79 -41.48 3.27 -23.88
N THR A 80 -42.63 2.67 -23.53
CA THR A 80 -43.17 1.53 -24.28
C THR A 80 -43.63 1.99 -25.65
N THR A 81 -43.02 1.43 -26.71
CA THR A 81 -43.42 1.73 -28.09
C THR A 81 -44.72 0.97 -28.41
N PRO A 82 -45.79 1.65 -28.87
CA PRO A 82 -47.04 0.98 -29.21
C PRO A 82 -46.86 0.09 -30.46
N PRO A 83 -47.61 -1.02 -30.58
CA PRO A 83 -47.55 -1.90 -31.76
C PRO A 83 -47.84 -1.12 -33.06
N GLY A 84 -46.90 -1.18 -34.01
CA GLY A 84 -46.98 -0.45 -35.28
C GLY A 84 -46.58 1.03 -35.20
N GLY A 85 -46.26 1.56 -34.02
CA GLY A 85 -45.72 2.90 -33.83
C GLY A 85 -44.19 2.97 -33.99
N GLN A 86 -43.67 4.19 -34.10
CA GLN A 86 -42.22 4.45 -34.11
C GLN A 86 -41.70 4.68 -32.68
N ARG A 87 -40.44 4.30 -32.43
CA ARG A 87 -39.75 4.59 -31.18
C ARG A 87 -39.52 6.10 -31.02
N SER A 88 -39.58 6.59 -29.79
CA SER A 88 -39.22 7.99 -29.46
C SER A 88 -37.77 8.31 -29.88
N TRP A 89 -37.55 9.52 -30.37
CA TRP A 89 -36.23 9.98 -30.82
C TRP A 89 -35.31 10.23 -29.61
N TYR A 90 -34.09 9.71 -29.68
CA TYR A 90 -33.09 9.95 -28.65
C TYR A 90 -32.63 11.41 -28.65
N ARG A 91 -32.74 12.08 -27.50
CA ARG A 91 -32.33 13.49 -27.31
C ARG A 91 -31.29 13.69 -26.20
N GLY A 92 -30.84 12.62 -25.54
CA GLY A 92 -29.90 12.68 -24.41
C GLY A 92 -28.43 12.84 -24.80
N GLN A 93 -28.09 12.89 -26.10
CA GLN A 93 -26.70 13.01 -26.57
C GLN A 93 -25.91 14.17 -25.91
N PRO A 94 -26.40 15.43 -25.87
CA PRO A 94 -25.65 16.52 -25.24
C PRO A 94 -25.46 16.33 -23.74
N THR A 95 -26.47 15.77 -23.05
CA THR A 95 -26.41 15.46 -21.62
C THR A 95 -25.32 14.41 -21.32
N VAL A 96 -25.30 13.33 -22.10
CA VAL A 96 -24.28 12.27 -21.96
C VAL A 96 -22.88 12.82 -22.26
N GLU A 97 -22.72 13.67 -23.28
CA GLU A 97 -21.44 14.28 -23.60
C GLU A 97 -20.91 15.17 -22.45
N GLN A 98 -21.80 15.93 -21.81
CA GLN A 98 -21.48 16.69 -20.61
C GLN A 98 -21.05 15.77 -19.46
N MET A 99 -21.82 14.72 -19.16
CA MET A 99 -21.50 13.76 -18.10
C MET A 99 -20.14 13.08 -18.31
N VAL A 100 -19.80 12.73 -19.56
CA VAL A 100 -18.50 12.14 -19.90
C VAL A 100 -17.36 13.14 -19.71
N SER A 101 -17.57 14.41 -20.07
CA SER A 101 -16.58 15.47 -19.83
C SER A 101 -16.32 15.68 -18.34
N GLU A 102 -17.38 15.72 -17.54
CA GLU A 102 -17.30 15.85 -16.08
C GLU A 102 -16.63 14.64 -15.44
N ALA A 103 -16.99 13.42 -15.85
CA ALA A 103 -16.34 12.20 -15.38
C ALA A 103 -14.84 12.20 -15.69
N THR A 104 -14.44 12.64 -16.90
CA THR A 104 -13.04 12.74 -17.31
C THR A 104 -12.26 13.73 -16.43
N ARG A 105 -12.89 14.86 -16.10
CA ARG A 105 -12.32 15.84 -15.18
C ARG A 105 -12.18 15.26 -13.78
N ALA A 106 -13.23 14.66 -13.23
CA ALA A 106 -13.21 14.05 -11.90
C ALA A 106 -12.13 12.95 -11.78
N LEU A 107 -11.98 12.11 -12.82
CA LEU A 107 -10.93 11.08 -12.88
C LEU A 107 -9.51 11.66 -12.87
N SER A 108 -9.33 12.88 -13.41
CA SER A 108 -8.03 13.56 -13.46
C SER A 108 -7.64 14.18 -12.10
N ASP A 109 -8.63 14.46 -11.25
CA ASP A 109 -8.41 15.03 -9.92
C ASP A 109 -8.00 13.96 -8.88
N VAL A 110 -8.21 12.67 -9.18
CA VAL A 110 -7.81 11.56 -8.31
C VAL A 110 -6.29 11.39 -8.31
N THR A 111 -5.69 11.41 -7.12
CA THR A 111 -4.23 11.34 -6.95
C THR A 111 -3.79 10.11 -6.16
N PHE A 112 -2.63 9.58 -6.52
CA PHE A 112 -2.01 8.48 -5.81
C PHE A 112 -1.45 8.94 -4.46
N ASN A 113 -1.74 8.18 -3.38
CA ASN A 113 -1.15 8.39 -2.07
C ASN A 113 -0.53 7.09 -1.52
N ALA A 114 0.80 7.02 -1.48
CA ALA A 114 1.55 5.93 -0.85
C ALA A 114 1.75 6.11 0.67
N GLY A 115 1.30 7.23 1.23
CA GLY A 115 1.36 7.49 2.67
C GLY A 115 0.35 6.64 3.45
N PRO A 116 0.50 6.55 4.79
CA PRO A 116 -0.53 5.96 5.62
C PRO A 116 -1.86 6.68 5.37
N PHE A 117 -2.91 5.90 5.12
CA PHE A 117 -4.26 6.44 4.91
C PHE A 117 -4.67 7.25 6.14
N ARG A 118 -4.81 8.58 5.96
CA ARG A 118 -5.35 9.48 6.97
C ARG A 118 -6.76 9.84 6.54
N PRO A 119 -7.80 9.29 7.17
CA PRO A 119 -9.17 9.63 6.79
C PRO A 119 -9.42 11.11 7.08
N ALA A 120 -10.06 11.81 6.14
CA ALA A 120 -10.34 13.24 6.21
C ALA A 120 -11.13 13.66 7.48
N HIS A 121 -11.80 12.73 8.16
CA HIS A 121 -12.59 13.00 9.36
C HIS A 121 -11.79 13.07 10.68
N ALA A 122 -10.47 12.85 10.67
CA ALA A 122 -9.66 12.84 11.90
C ALA A 122 -9.21 14.23 12.41
N THR A 123 -9.65 15.33 11.77
CA THR A 123 -9.17 16.69 12.09
C THR A 123 -10.07 17.49 13.04
N HIS A 124 -11.24 16.97 13.42
CA HIS A 124 -12.11 17.66 14.40
C HIS A 124 -12.18 16.93 15.74
N ASN A 125 -11.06 16.88 16.47
CA ASN A 125 -11.11 16.61 17.91
C ASN A 125 -10.45 17.76 18.70
N PRO A 126 -11.21 18.77 19.16
CA PRO A 126 -10.70 19.83 20.01
C PRO A 126 -10.52 19.40 21.49
N ALA A 127 -10.72 18.12 21.84
CA ALA A 127 -10.76 17.69 23.24
C ALA A 127 -9.41 17.27 23.86
N ALA A 128 -8.29 17.32 23.14
CA ALA A 128 -6.99 16.86 23.67
C ALA A 128 -6.13 17.97 24.32
N GLN A 129 -6.65 19.19 24.47
CA GLN A 129 -5.87 20.31 25.00
C GLN A 129 -6.54 20.91 26.24
N GLN A 130 -6.78 20.08 27.26
CA GLN A 130 -7.18 20.51 28.61
C GLN A 130 -7.04 19.33 29.59
N SER A 131 -5.81 18.98 29.98
CA SER A 131 -5.54 18.23 31.23
C SER A 131 -4.06 18.19 31.59
N GLU A 132 -3.38 19.34 31.53
CA GLU A 132 -2.09 19.52 32.22
C GLU A 132 -2.03 20.90 32.87
N VAL A 133 -2.99 21.22 33.76
CA VAL A 133 -2.77 22.23 34.82
C VAL A 133 -3.60 21.84 36.04
N SER A 134 -2.94 21.79 37.20
CA SER A 134 -3.46 21.66 38.56
C SER A 134 -3.57 20.25 39.15
N THR A 135 -2.55 19.85 39.90
CA THR A 135 -2.65 19.43 41.32
C THR A 135 -1.23 19.56 41.89
N THR A 136 -0.95 20.66 42.59
CA THR A 136 -0.65 20.73 44.05
C THR A 136 0.61 19.99 44.47
#